data_AF-W6XVD9-F1
#
_entry.id   AF-W6XVD9-F1
#
_cell.length_a   1.000
_cell.length_b   1.000
_cell.length_c   1.000
_cell.angle_alpha   90.00
_cell.angle_beta   90.00
_cell.angle_gamma   90.00
#
_symmetry.space_group_name_H-M   'P 1'
#
loop_
_entity.id
_entity.type
_entity.pdbx_description
1 polymer ?
#
loop_
_entity_poly.entity_id
_entity_poly.type
_entity_poly.pdbx_seq_one_letter_code
_entity_poly.pdbx_strand_id
1 'polypeptide(L)'
;MLALLDHKLASSEYESGLISGMAVLGVSADRAWLDPLMYTPKQSAMVSISRMLVLYQAHKERNAQIDKLVAGGYCEETASTMAVTHFELVQDMCHRFMALTDYNGRPTPMDAILRLRAFGFKIRYTTNAEGVVDWVGDTLLYGQIQFSMAQLRMMVHGMIASTRQDMLKQLLLLQLDSEGDVMPETTPCPAIYWDKLVDNAAAQQAGWSFMEDARNR
;
A
#
# COMPACT_ATOMS: atom_id res chain seq x y z
N MET A 1 -0.45 28.49 14.19
CA MET A 1 -0.49 27.00 14.15
C MET A 1 -0.11 26.48 12.77
N LEU A 2 -0.72 26.96 11.68
CA LEU A 2 -0.31 26.60 10.31
C LEU A 2 1.11 27.00 9.90
N ALA A 3 1.68 28.02 10.54
CA ALA A 3 3.09 28.38 10.30
C ALA A 3 4.08 27.24 10.59
N LEU A 4 3.72 26.25 11.42
CA LEU A 4 4.52 25.05 11.64
C LEU A 4 4.46 24.07 10.47
N LEU A 5 3.34 24.04 9.75
CA LEU A 5 3.14 23.23 8.54
C LEU A 5 3.73 23.91 7.30
N ASP A 6 3.67 25.25 7.25
CA ASP A 6 4.26 26.12 6.22
C ASP A 6 5.74 26.44 6.47
N HIS A 7 6.46 25.55 7.17
CA HIS A 7 7.87 25.75 7.41
C HIS A 7 8.68 25.23 6.21
N LYS A 8 9.69 25.97 5.78
CA LYS A 8 10.56 25.58 4.66
C LYS A 8 11.80 24.90 5.21
N LEU A 9 12.02 23.64 4.86
CA LEU A 9 13.20 22.91 5.28
C LEU A 9 14.37 23.37 4.37
N ALA A 10 15.27 24.19 4.91
CA ALA A 10 16.38 24.78 4.16
C ALA A 10 17.71 24.05 4.45
N SER A 11 18.24 24.20 5.67
CA SER A 11 19.55 23.69 6.09
C SER A 11 19.48 22.42 6.93
N SER A 12 18.54 22.36 7.87
CA SER A 12 18.34 21.21 8.76
C SER A 12 16.85 20.93 8.92
N GLU A 13 16.48 19.66 8.81
CA GLU A 13 15.08 19.24 8.96
C GLU A 13 14.56 19.49 10.39
N TYR A 14 15.45 19.46 11.38
CA TYR A 14 15.10 19.62 12.80
C TYR A 14 14.88 21.08 13.22
N GLU A 15 15.14 22.06 12.35
CA GLU A 15 14.71 23.45 12.58
C GLU A 15 13.18 23.57 12.58
N SER A 16 12.49 22.63 11.93
CA SER A 16 11.04 22.50 12.04
C SER A 16 10.66 21.96 13.41
N GLY A 17 9.94 22.76 14.19
CA GLY A 17 9.36 22.32 15.46
C GLY A 17 8.44 21.09 15.31
N LEU A 18 7.83 20.90 14.14
CA LEU A 18 7.02 19.72 13.84
C LEU A 18 7.88 18.46 13.70
N ILE A 19 8.97 18.54 12.93
CA ILE A 19 9.89 17.40 12.74
C ILE A 19 10.59 17.07 14.06
N SER A 20 11.05 18.09 14.79
CA SER A 20 11.64 17.90 16.11
C SER A 20 10.67 17.26 17.10
N GLY A 21 9.40 17.71 17.13
CA GLY A 21 8.36 17.07 17.94
C GLY A 21 8.10 15.62 17.52
N MET A 22 8.06 15.35 16.21
CA MET A 22 7.94 13.99 15.70
C MET A 22 9.12 13.10 16.07
N ALA A 23 10.36 13.62 16.06
CA ALA A 23 11.55 12.89 16.44
C ALA A 23 11.51 12.49 17.92
N VAL A 24 11.08 13.40 18.80
CA VAL A 24 10.88 13.11 20.23
C VAL A 24 9.82 12.03 20.43
N LEU A 25 8.72 12.05 19.67
CA LEU A 25 7.71 10.99 19.71
C LEU A 25 8.22 9.62 19.23
N GLY A 26 9.38 9.59 18.56
CA GLY A 26 10.08 8.39 18.11
C GLY A 26 10.98 7.75 19.17
N VAL A 27 11.08 8.33 20.37
CA VAL A 27 11.92 7.81 21.46
C VAL A 27 11.04 7.12 22.51
N SER A 28 11.44 5.92 22.94
CA SER A 28 10.79 5.16 24.01
C SER A 28 11.16 5.71 25.40
N ALA A 29 10.43 5.28 26.44
CA ALA A 29 10.74 5.64 27.83
C ALA A 29 12.17 5.23 28.24
N ASP A 30 12.68 4.16 27.63
CA ASP A 30 14.01 3.61 27.88
C ASP A 30 15.11 4.31 27.06
N ARG A 31 14.78 5.44 26.41
CA ARG A 31 15.66 6.22 25.52
C ARG A 31 16.12 5.45 24.26
N ALA A 32 15.43 4.38 23.90
CA ALA A 32 15.66 3.67 22.64
C ALA A 32 14.78 4.26 21.53
N TRP A 33 15.17 4.05 20.27
CA TRP A 33 14.33 4.40 19.13
C TRP A 33 13.16 3.41 19.01
N LEU A 34 11.98 3.93 18.70
CA LEU A 34 10.79 3.10 18.49
C LEU A 34 10.91 2.30 17.20
N ASP A 35 10.41 1.06 17.26
CA ASP A 35 10.24 0.22 16.07
C ASP A 35 9.32 0.90 15.04
N PRO A 36 9.56 0.73 13.72
CA PRO A 36 8.70 1.27 12.68
C PRO A 36 7.21 0.92 12.85
N LEU A 37 6.85 -0.26 13.38
CA LEU A 37 5.47 -0.65 13.65
C LEU A 37 4.81 0.24 14.72
N MET A 38 5.59 0.72 15.68
CA MET A 38 5.11 1.57 16.78
C MET A 38 5.17 3.06 16.42
N TYR A 39 6.06 3.44 15.52
CA TYR A 39 6.25 4.84 15.13
C TYR A 39 5.34 5.28 13.97
N THR A 40 5.07 4.41 12.99
CA THR A 40 4.20 4.71 11.83
C THR A 40 2.77 5.14 12.23
N PRO A 41 2.13 4.57 13.27
CA PRO A 41 0.84 5.06 13.78
C PRO A 41 0.91 6.49 14.30
N LYS A 42 2.00 6.89 14.96
CA LYS A 42 2.18 8.27 15.47
C LYS A 42 2.29 9.27 14.32
N GLN A 43 3.03 8.91 13.26
CA GLN A 43 3.10 9.70 12.04
C GLN A 43 1.72 9.84 11.37
N SER A 44 0.95 8.74 11.33
CA SER A 44 -0.40 8.76 10.75
C SER A 44 -1.36 9.65 11.56
N ALA A 45 -1.28 9.61 12.89
CA ALA A 45 -2.03 10.50 13.76
C ALA A 45 -1.68 11.97 13.50
N MET A 46 -0.38 12.30 13.37
CA MET A 46 0.06 13.65 13.03
C MET A 46 -0.51 14.13 11.68
N VAL A 47 -0.48 13.27 10.65
CA VAL A 47 -1.08 13.59 9.34
C VAL A 47 -2.57 13.89 9.47
N SER A 48 -3.32 13.08 10.23
CA SER A 48 -4.74 13.30 10.46
C SER A 48 -5.04 14.60 11.22
N ILE A 49 -4.25 14.91 12.26
CA ILE A 49 -4.37 16.17 13.00
C ILE A 49 -4.09 17.35 12.06
N SER A 50 -3.03 17.29 11.25
CA SER A 50 -2.72 18.33 10.27
C SER A 50 -3.85 18.56 9.27
N ARG A 51 -4.50 17.48 8.78
CA ARG A 51 -5.69 17.59 7.91
C ARG A 51 -6.84 18.31 8.60
N MET A 52 -7.13 17.96 9.86
CA MET A 52 -8.18 18.63 10.63
C MET A 52 -7.86 20.12 10.85
N LEU A 53 -6.60 20.46 11.11
CA LEU A 53 -6.16 21.85 11.26
C LEU A 53 -6.32 22.66 9.96
N VAL A 54 -6.02 22.07 8.80
CA VAL A 54 -6.24 22.71 7.50
C VAL A 54 -7.72 22.98 7.26
N LEU A 55 -8.60 21.99 7.53
CA LEU A 55 -10.04 22.17 7.40
C LEU A 55 -10.57 23.26 8.35
N TYR A 56 -10.12 23.24 9.61
CA TYR A 56 -10.50 24.23 10.60
C TYR A 56 -10.07 25.64 10.20
N GLN A 57 -8.84 25.80 9.69
CA GLN A 57 -8.40 27.10 9.19
C GLN A 57 -9.21 27.55 7.98
N ALA A 58 -9.47 26.67 7.01
CA ALA A 58 -10.23 27.04 5.82
C ALA A 58 -11.60 27.59 6.20
N HIS A 59 -12.25 26.92 7.15
CA HIS A 59 -13.51 27.37 7.71
C HIS A 59 -13.39 28.74 8.40
N LYS A 60 -12.37 28.92 9.24
CA LYS A 60 -12.12 30.19 9.93
C LYS A 60 -11.82 31.35 8.97
N GLU A 61 -11.02 31.12 7.94
CA GLU A 61 -10.66 32.14 6.94
C GLU A 61 -11.86 32.56 6.11
N ARG A 62 -12.69 31.60 5.68
CA ARG A 62 -13.91 31.92 4.95
C ARG A 62 -14.89 32.71 5.81
N ASN A 63 -15.13 32.31 7.06
CA ASN A 63 -16.03 33.05 7.95
C ASN A 63 -15.52 34.48 8.16
N ALA A 64 -14.21 34.66 8.39
CA ALA A 64 -13.62 35.99 8.51
C ALA A 64 -13.72 36.84 7.23
N GLN A 65 -13.73 36.22 6.04
CA GLN A 65 -14.00 36.94 4.78
C GLN A 65 -15.47 37.35 4.67
N ILE A 66 -16.39 36.45 5.01
CA ILE A 66 -17.83 36.75 5.02
C ILE A 66 -18.11 37.90 5.99
N ASP A 67 -17.56 37.85 7.21
CA ASP A 67 -17.72 38.90 8.22
C ASP A 67 -17.22 40.26 7.71
N LYS A 68 -16.09 40.29 6.98
CA LYS A 68 -15.56 41.51 6.36
C LYS A 68 -16.47 42.05 5.26
N LEU A 69 -17.06 41.19 4.44
CA LEU A 69 -17.99 41.59 3.39
C LEU A 69 -19.31 42.11 3.97
N VAL A 70 -19.81 41.47 5.03
CA VAL A 70 -20.99 41.95 5.76
C VAL A 70 -20.71 43.31 6.42
N ALA A 71 -19.55 43.48 7.04
CA ALA A 71 -19.13 44.79 7.59
C ALA A 71 -18.96 45.86 6.50
N GLY A 72 -18.67 45.47 5.26
CA GLY A 72 -18.62 46.33 4.07
C GLY A 72 -19.98 46.70 3.49
N GLY A 73 -21.08 46.22 4.08
CA GLY A 73 -22.46 46.58 3.70
C GLY A 73 -23.16 45.58 2.77
N TYR A 74 -22.56 44.42 2.49
CA TYR A 74 -23.20 43.36 1.71
C TYR A 74 -24.14 42.51 2.60
N CYS A 75 -25.25 42.01 2.03
CA CYS A 75 -26.08 41.05 2.75
C CYS A 75 -25.35 39.69 2.87
N GLU A 76 -25.71 38.91 3.89
CA GLU A 76 -25.03 37.65 4.23
C GLU A 76 -25.05 36.63 3.07
N GLU A 77 -26.16 36.51 2.33
CA GLU A 77 -26.26 35.63 1.16
C GLU A 77 -25.32 36.05 0.02
N THR A 78 -25.22 37.35 -0.24
CA THR A 78 -24.33 37.88 -1.27
C THR A 78 -22.87 37.76 -0.83
N ALA A 79 -22.57 38.03 0.43
CA ALA A 79 -21.24 37.89 1.03
C ALA A 79 -20.75 36.42 0.99
N SER A 80 -21.62 35.45 1.30
CA SER A 80 -21.29 34.02 1.23
C SER A 80 -21.00 33.55 -0.20
N THR A 81 -21.73 34.08 -1.18
CA THR A 81 -21.51 33.77 -2.61
C THR A 81 -20.23 34.40 -3.15
N MET A 82 -19.89 35.61 -2.68
CA MET A 82 -18.66 36.32 -3.07
C MET A 82 -17.40 35.79 -2.37
N ALA A 83 -17.53 35.21 -1.18
CA ALA A 83 -16.39 34.66 -0.45
C ALA A 83 -15.82 33.42 -1.14
N VAL A 84 -14.49 33.26 -1.08
CA VAL A 84 -13.77 32.11 -1.65
C VAL A 84 -14.32 30.82 -1.06
N THR A 85 -14.56 29.81 -1.89
CA THR A 85 -15.20 28.57 -1.45
C THR A 85 -14.34 27.81 -0.44
N HIS A 86 -14.98 27.05 0.45
CA HIS A 86 -14.24 26.18 1.38
C HIS A 86 -13.31 25.22 0.62
N PHE A 87 -13.75 24.73 -0.53
CA PHE A 87 -12.96 23.81 -1.36
C PHE A 87 -11.67 24.46 -1.87
N GLU A 88 -11.76 25.67 -2.45
CA GLU A 88 -10.58 26.38 -2.97
C GLU A 88 -9.56 26.69 -1.87
N LEU A 89 -10.00 27.11 -0.69
CA LEU A 89 -9.12 27.37 0.46
C LEU A 89 -8.42 26.09 0.93
N VAL A 90 -9.16 24.97 1.03
CA VAL A 90 -8.59 23.67 1.40
C VAL A 90 -7.62 23.18 0.33
N GLN A 91 -7.94 23.37 -0.95
CA GLN A 91 -7.10 22.94 -2.05
C GLN A 91 -5.77 23.70 -2.05
N ASP A 92 -5.80 25.03 -1.89
CA ASP A 92 -4.59 25.86 -1.77
C ASP A 92 -3.71 25.38 -0.61
N MET A 93 -4.28 25.25 0.58
CA MET A 93 -3.53 24.81 1.75
C MET A 93 -3.04 23.36 1.65
N CYS A 94 -3.80 22.47 0.99
CA CYS A 94 -3.36 21.11 0.75
C CYS A 94 -2.14 21.07 -0.17
N HIS A 95 -2.17 21.81 -1.28
CA HIS A 95 -1.02 21.91 -2.18
C HIS A 95 0.18 22.56 -1.50
N ARG A 96 -0.05 23.55 -0.64
CA ARG A 96 1.03 24.28 0.03
C ARG A 96 1.69 23.48 1.16
N PHE A 97 0.90 22.73 1.94
CA PHE A 97 1.40 22.10 3.17
C PHE A 97 1.30 20.58 3.22
N MET A 98 0.34 19.96 2.53
CA MET A 98 -0.05 18.56 2.77
C MET A 98 0.34 17.61 1.64
N ALA A 99 0.72 18.14 0.48
CA ALA A 99 1.15 17.36 -0.66
C ALA A 99 2.63 16.95 -0.55
N LEU A 100 2.97 15.83 -1.20
CA LEU A 100 4.36 15.49 -1.46
C LEU A 100 4.94 16.54 -2.41
N THR A 101 6.21 16.87 -2.22
CA THR A 101 6.84 17.92 -3.02
C THR A 101 6.98 17.48 -4.48
N ASP A 102 6.56 18.34 -5.41
CA ASP A 102 6.79 18.16 -6.85
C ASP A 102 8.29 18.23 -7.20
N TYR A 103 8.65 17.76 -8.41
CA TYR A 103 10.03 17.83 -8.92
C TYR A 103 10.54 19.29 -8.92
N ASN A 104 11.67 19.56 -8.23
CA ASN A 104 12.23 20.89 -7.94
C ASN A 104 11.47 21.78 -6.93
N GLY A 105 10.44 21.27 -6.25
CA GLY A 105 9.80 21.97 -5.15
C GLY A 105 10.65 21.95 -3.86
N ARG A 106 10.33 22.83 -2.90
CA ARG A 106 11.04 22.88 -1.61
C ARG A 106 10.39 21.94 -0.60
N PRO A 107 11.17 21.10 0.10
CA PRO A 107 10.61 20.12 1.02
C PRO A 107 9.90 20.79 2.20
N THR A 108 8.74 20.23 2.56
CA THR A 108 7.93 20.66 3.70
C THR A 108 8.01 19.64 4.84
N PRO A 109 7.68 20.03 6.09
CA PRO A 109 7.61 19.09 7.20
C PRO A 109 6.71 17.88 6.95
N MET A 110 5.59 18.11 6.25
CA MET A 110 4.68 17.03 5.89
C MET A 110 5.26 16.10 4.82
N ASP A 111 6.05 16.62 3.87
CA ASP A 111 6.76 15.78 2.91
C ASP A 111 7.71 14.81 3.63
N ALA A 112 8.50 15.30 4.59
CA ALA A 112 9.40 14.46 5.40
C ALA A 112 8.62 13.39 6.19
N ILE A 113 7.53 13.77 6.86
CA ILE A 113 6.69 12.83 7.63
C ILE A 113 6.03 11.80 6.72
N LEU A 114 5.50 12.20 5.56
CA LEU A 114 4.84 11.29 4.62
C LEU A 114 5.83 10.31 3.98
N ARG A 115 7.04 10.77 3.63
CA ARG A 115 8.13 9.91 3.12
C ARG A 115 8.59 8.90 4.16
N LEU A 116 8.84 9.37 5.39
CA LEU A 116 9.28 8.49 6.48
C LEU A 116 8.20 7.46 6.82
N ARG A 117 6.92 7.85 6.75
CA ARG A 117 5.79 6.93 6.90
C ARG A 117 5.70 5.90 5.78
N ALA A 118 5.89 6.31 4.53
CA ALA A 118 5.91 5.39 3.39
C ALA A 118 7.07 4.38 3.51
N PHE A 119 8.22 4.83 3.99
CA PHE A 119 9.36 3.98 4.29
C PHE A 119 9.06 2.99 5.43
N GLY A 120 8.45 3.45 6.52
CA GLY A 120 8.01 2.57 7.61
C GLY A 120 7.00 1.50 7.16
N PHE A 121 6.06 1.87 6.28
CA PHE A 121 5.18 0.89 5.64
C PHE A 121 5.93 -0.11 4.78
N LYS A 122 6.91 0.34 3.98
CA LYS A 122 7.74 -0.57 3.18
C LYS A 122 8.44 -1.59 4.07
N ILE A 123 9.09 -1.15 5.14
CA ILE A 123 9.73 -2.04 6.13
C ILE A 123 8.73 -3.07 6.65
N ARG A 124 7.54 -2.63 7.06
CA ARG A 124 6.49 -3.52 7.60
C ARG A 124 6.03 -4.59 6.59
N TYR A 125 6.00 -4.28 5.30
CA TYR A 125 5.53 -5.21 4.28
C TYR A 125 6.65 -6.07 3.66
N THR A 126 7.91 -5.63 3.71
CA THR A 126 9.02 -6.36 3.08
C THR A 126 9.92 -7.08 4.07
N THR A 127 9.86 -6.73 5.36
CA THR A 127 10.70 -7.34 6.40
C THR A 127 9.90 -8.42 7.11
N ASN A 128 10.37 -9.66 7.03
CA ASN A 128 9.88 -10.74 7.87
C ASN A 128 10.39 -10.46 9.30
N ALA A 129 9.60 -9.72 10.08
CA ALA A 129 9.93 -9.40 11.47
C ALA A 129 9.63 -10.59 12.39
N GLU A 130 10.40 -10.70 13.48
CA GLU A 130 10.17 -11.66 14.55
C GLU A 130 8.75 -11.45 15.13
N GLY A 131 7.96 -12.52 15.24
CA GLY A 131 6.55 -12.48 15.66
C GLY A 131 5.51 -12.47 14.54
N VAL A 132 5.92 -12.48 13.26
CA VAL A 132 4.99 -12.65 12.13
C VAL A 132 4.73 -14.13 11.81
N VAL A 133 5.77 -14.97 11.97
CA VAL A 133 5.68 -16.43 11.89
C VAL A 133 6.00 -16.98 13.27
N ASP A 134 5.04 -17.67 13.89
CA ASP A 134 5.26 -18.42 15.11
C ASP A 134 5.03 -19.91 14.86
N TRP A 135 5.76 -20.75 15.57
CA TRP A 135 5.69 -22.19 15.43
C TRP A 135 5.46 -22.83 16.81
N VAL A 136 4.25 -23.34 17.02
CA VAL A 136 3.87 -24.03 18.25
C VAL A 136 3.54 -25.48 17.92
N GLY A 137 4.47 -26.39 18.24
CA GLY A 137 4.29 -27.82 17.99
C GLY A 137 4.21 -28.16 16.50
N ASP A 138 3.02 -28.50 15.99
CA ASP A 138 2.75 -28.78 14.57
C ASP A 138 1.96 -27.66 13.87
N THR A 139 1.73 -26.54 14.57
CA THR A 139 0.92 -25.43 14.09
C THR A 139 1.80 -24.25 13.74
N LEU A 140 1.70 -23.77 12.49
CA LEU A 140 2.28 -22.53 12.03
C LEU A 140 1.24 -21.41 12.14
N LEU A 141 1.68 -20.30 12.72
CA LEU A 141 0.91 -19.08 12.89
C LEU A 141 1.54 -18.01 11.99
N TYR A 142 0.79 -17.48 11.03
CA TYR A 142 1.22 -16.40 10.16
C TYR A 142 0.21 -15.25 10.22
N GLY A 143 0.54 -14.17 10.93
CA GLY A 143 -0.37 -13.05 11.15
C GLY A 143 -1.65 -13.45 11.89
N GLN A 144 -2.79 -13.47 11.19
CA GLN A 144 -4.09 -13.92 11.73
C GLN A 144 -4.47 -15.34 11.29
N ILE A 145 -3.63 -15.99 10.47
CA ILE A 145 -3.88 -17.31 9.92
C ILE A 145 -3.14 -18.33 10.77
N GLN A 146 -3.85 -19.33 11.24
CA GLN A 146 -3.29 -20.45 11.98
C GLN A 146 -3.63 -21.74 11.24
N PHE A 147 -2.63 -22.57 10.95
CA PHE A 147 -2.85 -23.89 10.36
C PHE A 147 -1.81 -24.90 10.85
N SER A 148 -2.24 -26.15 10.96
CA SER A 148 -1.34 -27.29 11.20
C SER A 148 -0.63 -27.74 9.92
N MET A 149 0.47 -28.48 10.04
CA MET A 149 1.12 -29.09 8.87
C MET A 149 0.21 -30.10 8.16
N ALA A 150 -0.68 -30.77 8.88
CA ALA A 150 -1.70 -31.64 8.27
C ALA A 150 -2.65 -30.82 7.37
N GLN A 151 -3.14 -29.68 7.83
CA GLN A 151 -4.00 -28.79 7.05
C GLN A 151 -3.26 -28.19 5.85
N LEU A 152 -2.00 -27.76 6.03
CA LEU A 152 -1.17 -27.28 4.93
C LEU A 152 -1.01 -28.37 3.85
N ARG A 153 -0.71 -29.60 4.26
CA ARG A 153 -0.55 -30.75 3.36
C ARG A 153 -1.85 -31.03 2.59
N MET A 154 -2.99 -31.04 3.28
CA MET A 154 -4.30 -31.21 2.63
C MET A 154 -4.60 -30.08 1.64
N MET A 155 -4.27 -28.83 1.99
CA MET A 155 -4.44 -27.68 1.10
C MET A 155 -3.58 -27.81 -0.16
N VAL A 156 -2.30 -28.20 -0.01
CA VAL A 156 -1.41 -28.42 -1.15
C VAL A 156 -1.91 -29.56 -2.04
N HIS A 157 -2.32 -30.69 -1.45
CA HIS A 157 -2.89 -31.80 -2.23
C HIS A 157 -4.19 -31.40 -2.94
N GLY A 158 -5.07 -30.67 -2.27
CA GLY A 158 -6.29 -30.14 -2.86
C GLY A 158 -6.00 -29.19 -4.02
N MET A 159 -5.05 -28.26 -3.85
CA MET A 159 -4.61 -27.35 -4.91
C MET A 159 -4.05 -28.11 -6.11
N ILE A 160 -3.19 -29.11 -5.89
CA ILE A 160 -2.66 -29.96 -6.98
C ILE A 160 -3.80 -30.70 -7.68
N ALA A 161 -4.74 -31.29 -6.94
CA ALA A 161 -5.88 -32.00 -7.51
C ALA A 161 -6.79 -31.09 -8.33
N SER A 162 -7.14 -29.91 -7.81
CA SER A 162 -7.95 -28.92 -8.52
C SER A 162 -7.23 -28.39 -9.77
N THR A 163 -5.95 -28.04 -9.66
CA THR A 163 -5.16 -27.60 -10.84
C THR A 163 -5.06 -28.71 -11.88
N ARG A 164 -4.92 -29.98 -11.46
CA ARG A 164 -4.91 -31.12 -12.37
C ARG A 164 -6.26 -31.28 -13.07
N GLN A 165 -7.36 -31.20 -12.34
CA GLN A 165 -8.71 -31.26 -12.90
C GLN A 165 -8.97 -30.10 -13.87
N ASP A 166 -8.59 -28.88 -13.51
CA ASP A 166 -8.73 -27.71 -14.37
C ASP A 166 -7.85 -27.81 -15.61
N MET A 167 -6.61 -28.29 -15.49
CA MET A 167 -5.74 -28.54 -16.63
C MET A 167 -6.35 -29.58 -17.58
N LEU A 168 -6.83 -30.71 -17.05
CA LEU A 168 -7.43 -31.77 -17.87
C LEU A 168 -8.74 -31.33 -18.53
N LYS A 169 -9.62 -30.65 -17.78
CA LYS A 169 -10.96 -30.29 -18.25
C LYS A 169 -10.99 -28.99 -19.06
N GLN A 170 -10.35 -27.93 -18.57
CA GLN A 170 -10.45 -26.60 -19.16
C GLN A 170 -9.39 -26.36 -20.24
N LEU A 171 -8.18 -26.91 -20.06
CA LEU A 171 -7.06 -26.65 -20.96
C LEU A 171 -6.90 -27.75 -22.01
N LEU A 172 -6.97 -29.02 -21.60
CA LEU A 172 -6.87 -30.18 -22.50
C LEU A 172 -8.22 -30.66 -23.04
N LEU A 173 -9.34 -30.09 -22.56
CA LEU A 173 -10.71 -30.39 -23.01
C LEU A 173 -11.09 -31.88 -22.89
N LEU A 174 -10.52 -32.59 -21.91
CA LEU A 174 -10.80 -34.00 -21.64
C LEU A 174 -12.07 -34.14 -20.79
N GLN A 175 -12.85 -35.19 -21.04
CA GLN A 175 -14.00 -35.52 -20.22
C GLN A 175 -13.55 -36.25 -18.96
N LEU A 176 -13.89 -35.68 -17.81
CA LEU A 176 -13.61 -36.25 -16.50
C LEU A 176 -14.87 -36.91 -15.94
N ASP A 177 -14.72 -38.04 -15.27
CA ASP A 177 -15.80 -38.67 -14.50
C ASP A 177 -16.06 -37.95 -13.16
N SER A 178 -16.97 -38.49 -12.35
CA SER A 178 -17.31 -37.94 -11.03
C SER A 178 -16.17 -38.00 -10.01
N GLU A 179 -15.12 -38.81 -10.26
CA GLU A 179 -13.95 -38.96 -9.39
C GLU A 179 -12.77 -38.08 -9.87
N GLY A 180 -12.89 -37.46 -11.04
CA GLY A 180 -11.89 -36.56 -11.61
C GLY A 180 -10.87 -37.25 -12.49
N ASP A 181 -11.12 -38.51 -12.87
CA ASP A 181 -10.29 -39.28 -13.78
C ASP A 181 -10.81 -39.14 -15.22
N VAL A 182 -9.89 -39.29 -16.19
CA VAL A 182 -10.24 -39.18 -17.62
C VAL A 182 -11.08 -40.38 -18.01
N MET A 183 -12.28 -40.12 -18.55
CA MET A 183 -13.19 -41.18 -18.97
C MET A 183 -12.53 -42.07 -20.03
N PRO A 184 -12.56 -43.41 -19.87
CA PRO A 184 -11.83 -44.35 -20.74
C PRO A 184 -12.31 -44.35 -22.20
N GLU A 185 -13.52 -43.82 -22.45
CA GLU A 185 -14.13 -43.68 -23.79
C GLU A 185 -13.70 -42.40 -24.54
N THR A 186 -12.84 -41.55 -23.94
CA THR A 186 -12.44 -40.24 -24.50
C THR A 186 -11.00 -40.26 -25.03
N THR A 187 -10.62 -39.27 -25.85
CA THR A 187 -9.24 -39.09 -26.34
C THR A 187 -8.24 -39.22 -25.20
N PRO A 188 -7.29 -40.17 -25.25
CA PRO A 188 -6.32 -40.34 -24.18
C PRO A 188 -5.46 -39.08 -24.06
N CYS A 189 -5.07 -38.73 -22.82
CA CYS A 189 -4.11 -37.66 -22.62
C CYS A 189 -2.85 -37.99 -23.44
N PRO A 190 -2.37 -37.10 -24.33
CA PRO A 190 -1.17 -37.35 -25.10
C PRO A 190 -0.02 -37.60 -24.11
N ALA A 191 0.76 -38.65 -24.37
CA ALA A 191 1.93 -38.95 -23.56
C ALA A 191 2.98 -37.87 -23.81
N ILE A 192 3.14 -36.95 -22.85
CA ILE A 192 4.19 -35.92 -22.88
C ILE A 192 5.42 -36.51 -22.20
N TYR A 193 6.48 -36.76 -22.97
CA TYR A 193 7.78 -37.20 -22.46
C TYR A 193 8.54 -35.99 -21.88
N TRP A 194 8.15 -35.55 -20.68
CA TRP A 194 8.72 -34.38 -20.00
C TRP A 194 10.25 -34.48 -19.82
N ASP A 195 10.79 -35.68 -19.72
CA ASP A 195 12.22 -35.98 -19.64
C ASP A 195 12.99 -35.65 -20.93
N LYS A 196 12.28 -35.57 -22.07
CA LYS A 196 12.84 -35.30 -23.39
C LYS A 196 12.56 -33.88 -23.88
N LEU A 197 11.69 -33.14 -23.18
CA LEU A 197 11.39 -31.75 -23.52
C LEU A 197 12.50 -30.82 -23.02
N VAL A 198 13.06 -30.04 -23.94
CA VAL A 198 14.11 -29.07 -23.64
C VAL A 198 13.63 -27.68 -24.04
N ASP A 199 13.62 -26.74 -23.10
CA ASP A 199 13.36 -25.33 -23.39
C ASP A 199 14.66 -24.59 -23.72
N ASN A 200 14.54 -23.48 -24.44
CA ASN A 200 15.64 -22.55 -24.68
C ASN A 200 15.41 -21.27 -23.88
N ALA A 201 15.88 -21.26 -22.62
CA ALA A 201 15.75 -20.11 -21.72
C ALA A 201 16.44 -18.82 -22.20
N ALA A 202 17.28 -18.89 -23.25
CA ALA A 202 17.91 -17.72 -23.87
C ALA A 202 17.05 -17.07 -24.97
N ALA A 203 15.95 -17.70 -25.39
CA ALA A 203 15.05 -17.14 -26.39
C ALA A 203 14.20 -16.02 -25.79
N GLN A 204 14.44 -14.77 -26.21
CA GLN A 204 13.71 -13.59 -25.75
C GLN A 204 12.56 -13.15 -26.67
N GLN A 205 12.19 -13.99 -27.64
CA GLN A 205 11.12 -13.67 -28.57
C GLN A 205 9.76 -13.77 -27.88
N ALA A 206 8.94 -12.73 -28.01
CA ALA A 206 7.57 -12.74 -27.52
C ALA A 206 6.76 -13.81 -28.27
N GLY A 207 6.14 -14.73 -27.52
CA GLY A 207 5.40 -15.87 -28.07
C GLY A 207 6.22 -17.16 -28.24
N TRP A 208 7.50 -17.18 -27.83
CA TRP A 208 8.30 -18.40 -27.81
C TRP A 208 7.63 -19.50 -26.97
N SER A 209 7.60 -20.71 -27.53
CA SER A 209 7.15 -21.93 -26.85
C SER A 209 8.20 -23.01 -27.04
N PHE A 210 8.43 -23.84 -26.02
CA PHE A 210 9.31 -25.01 -26.12
C PHE A 210 8.90 -25.95 -27.27
N MET A 211 7.65 -25.91 -27.75
CA MET A 211 7.23 -26.68 -28.93
C MET A 211 7.88 -26.24 -30.24
N GLU A 212 8.44 -25.02 -30.30
CA GLU A 212 9.16 -24.51 -31.47
C GLU A 212 10.65 -24.93 -31.48
N ASP A 213 11.16 -25.46 -30.36
CA ASP A 213 12.54 -25.92 -30.25
C ASP A 213 12.77 -27.17 -31.12
N ALA A 214 13.79 -27.13 -31.97
CA ALA A 214 14.12 -28.22 -32.88
C ALA A 214 14.49 -29.54 -32.15
N ARG A 215 14.86 -29.46 -30.87
CA ARG A 215 15.16 -30.62 -30.02
C ARG A 215 13.92 -31.38 -29.55
N ASN A 216 12.73 -30.77 -29.66
CA ASN A 216 11.45 -31.32 -29.20
C ASN A 216 10.58 -31.86 -30.36
N ARG A 217 11.15 -32.05 -31.55
CA ARG A 217 10.48 -32.61 -32.74
C ARG A 217 10.77 -34.10 -32.93
#